data_AF-A0A7C5MXE1-F1
#
_entry.id   AF-A0A7C5MXE1-F1
#
_cell.length_a   1.000
_cell.length_b   1.000
_cell.length_c   1.000
_cell.angle_alpha   90.00
_cell.angle_beta   90.00
_cell.angle_gamma   90.00
#
_symmetry.space_group_name_H-M   'P 1'
#
loop_
_entity.id
_entity.type
_entity.pdbx_description
1 polymer ?
#
loop_
_entity_poly.entity_id
_entity_poly.type
_entity_poly.pdbx_seq_one_letter_code
_entity_poly.pdbx_strand_id
1 'polypeptide(L)'
;MEKLTFLFLLFLFFSCSQYYKFDALYDKGEYFKAYQMLENIKNKDSVHYRIRKYRIILKLSFEGDKDFLEKLKNFINEDVGKELRGYNFLGRGFISYIGAKSKADYSNTLDLLEKVKPVPKEFENYFYLIRGISKYKIKDYTGAIADLSKAYSIERSPDTLYFIGMSYFNQGRLQEARLYFEKIFNITLDNFFLSLAYFQIGEIYYEQQDYQKAIEYYSKAIENYSEIPEYSFKLAKSLQRLGYSEMALKYLKTALRVDRNYATAWFYLNIN
;
A
#
# COMPACT_ATOMS: atom_id res chain seq x y z
N MET A 1 18.94 -34.99 34.31
CA MET A 1 17.94 -34.05 33.74
C MET A 1 18.20 -32.59 34.13
N GLU A 2 18.65 -32.28 35.35
CA GLU A 2 18.89 -30.89 35.80
C GLU A 2 20.00 -30.11 35.07
N LYS A 3 21.08 -30.78 34.62
CA LYS A 3 22.14 -30.11 33.83
C LYS A 3 21.65 -29.66 32.45
N LEU A 4 20.70 -30.38 31.85
CA LEU A 4 20.18 -30.05 30.52
C LEU A 4 19.25 -28.84 30.57
N THR A 5 18.43 -28.72 31.63
CA THR A 5 17.59 -27.54 31.88
C THR A 5 18.41 -26.30 32.27
N PHE A 6 19.51 -26.46 33.02
CA PHE A 6 20.40 -25.34 33.36
C PHE A 6 21.17 -24.80 32.14
N LEU A 7 21.70 -25.68 31.28
CA LEU A 7 22.33 -25.27 30.01
C LEU A 7 21.34 -24.65 29.03
N PHE A 8 20.10 -25.15 28.99
CA PHE A 8 19.03 -24.58 28.17
C PHE A 8 18.60 -23.19 28.66
N LEU A 9 18.49 -23.00 29.98
CA LEU A 9 18.24 -21.69 30.59
C LEU A 9 19.42 -20.73 30.36
N LEU A 10 20.68 -21.18 30.53
CA LEU A 10 21.85 -20.37 30.20
C LEU A 10 21.84 -19.95 28.72
N PHE A 11 21.54 -20.88 27.80
CA PHE A 11 21.47 -20.60 26.36
C PHE A 11 20.38 -19.58 26.03
N LEU A 12 19.20 -19.69 26.66
CA LEU A 12 18.14 -18.68 26.55
C LEU A 12 18.60 -17.31 27.08
N PHE A 13 19.27 -17.27 28.25
CA PHE A 13 19.82 -16.04 28.82
C PHE A 13 20.92 -15.39 27.95
N PHE A 14 21.85 -16.19 27.39
CA PHE A 14 22.91 -15.70 26.50
C PHE A 14 22.38 -15.26 25.13
N SER A 15 21.36 -15.96 24.60
CA SER A 15 20.71 -15.56 23.36
C SER A 15 19.95 -14.24 23.52
N CYS A 16 19.24 -14.04 24.65
CA CYS A 16 18.65 -12.75 25.01
C CYS A 16 19.73 -11.66 25.20
N SER A 17 20.87 -11.97 25.81
CA SER A 17 21.93 -10.98 26.07
C SER A 17 22.70 -10.54 24.82
N GLN A 18 22.67 -11.30 23.72
CA GLN A 18 23.39 -10.92 22.51
C GLN A 18 22.56 -10.01 21.60
N TYR A 19 21.25 -10.22 21.55
CA TYR A 19 20.36 -9.46 20.68
C TYR A 19 19.58 -8.35 21.37
N TYR A 20 19.64 -8.20 22.70
CA TYR A 20 18.86 -7.18 23.40
C TYR A 20 19.04 -5.76 22.84
N LYS A 21 20.26 -5.37 22.43
CA LYS A 21 20.50 -4.05 21.85
C LYS A 21 19.80 -3.90 20.51
N PHE A 22 19.82 -4.96 19.68
CA PHE A 22 19.08 -4.98 18.43
C PHE A 22 17.58 -4.84 18.69
N ASP A 23 17.02 -5.69 19.56
CA ASP A 23 15.59 -5.72 19.83
C ASP A 23 15.13 -4.37 20.44
N ALA A 24 15.90 -3.79 21.36
CA ALA A 24 15.62 -2.47 21.94
C ALA A 24 15.68 -1.33 20.91
N LEU A 25 16.61 -1.35 19.96
CA LEU A 25 16.68 -0.35 18.88
C LEU A 25 15.54 -0.54 17.89
N TYR A 26 15.21 -1.79 17.56
CA TYR A 26 14.10 -2.13 16.67
C TYR A 26 12.77 -1.64 17.24
N ASP A 27 12.50 -1.91 18.52
CA ASP A 27 11.26 -1.52 19.19
C ASP A 27 11.12 0.01 19.34
N LYS A 28 12.25 0.73 19.35
CA LYS A 28 12.29 2.20 19.32
C LYS A 28 12.12 2.80 17.91
N GLY A 29 12.04 1.97 16.87
CA GLY A 29 12.03 2.43 15.48
C GLY A 29 13.39 2.90 14.95
N GLU A 30 14.49 2.65 15.67
CA GLU A 30 15.85 3.02 15.27
C GLU A 30 16.45 1.95 14.32
N TYR A 31 15.74 1.68 13.21
CA TYR A 31 15.99 0.52 12.34
C TYR A 31 17.41 0.47 11.74
N PHE A 32 17.95 1.58 11.25
CA PHE A 32 19.32 1.59 10.72
C PHE A 32 20.37 1.25 11.78
N LYS A 33 20.22 1.77 12.99
CA LYS A 33 21.11 1.45 14.12
C LYS A 33 20.94 -0.01 14.54
N ALA A 34 19.71 -0.52 14.56
CA ALA A 34 19.43 -1.92 14.80
C ALA A 34 20.17 -2.79 13.76
N TYR A 35 20.06 -2.45 12.47
CA TYR A 35 20.76 -3.16 11.40
C TYR A 35 22.29 -3.16 11.60
N GLN A 36 22.90 -2.01 11.89
CA GLN A 36 24.34 -1.93 12.18
C GLN A 36 24.75 -2.79 13.38
N MET A 37 23.95 -2.77 14.44
CA MET A 37 24.17 -3.62 15.62
C MET A 37 24.09 -5.10 15.28
N LEU A 38 23.12 -5.49 14.45
CA LEU A 38 22.96 -6.88 14.00
C LEU A 38 24.17 -7.34 13.18
N GLU A 39 24.69 -6.50 12.27
CA GLU A 39 25.81 -6.88 11.41
C GLU A 39 27.13 -7.11 12.17
N ASN A 40 27.28 -6.52 13.36
CA ASN A 40 28.44 -6.69 14.25
C ASN A 40 28.41 -8.01 15.05
N ILE A 41 27.33 -8.79 14.95
CA ILE A 41 27.21 -10.07 15.65
C ILE A 41 28.08 -11.14 14.97
N LYS A 42 28.95 -11.76 15.77
CA LYS A 42 29.91 -12.78 15.29
C LYS A 42 29.24 -14.07 14.79
N ASN A 43 28.21 -14.56 15.49
CA ASN A 43 27.53 -15.80 15.11
C ASN A 43 26.31 -15.49 14.22
N LYS A 44 26.49 -15.63 12.90
CA LYS A 44 25.46 -15.35 11.89
C LYS A 44 24.66 -16.60 11.46
N ASP A 45 25.04 -17.78 11.93
CA ASP A 45 24.42 -19.04 11.50
C ASP A 45 23.16 -19.39 12.29
N SER A 46 22.99 -18.80 13.47
CA SER A 46 21.84 -19.09 14.33
C SER A 46 20.50 -18.68 13.69
N VAL A 47 19.45 -19.48 13.92
CA VAL A 47 18.08 -19.14 13.50
C VAL A 47 17.63 -17.80 14.08
N HIS A 48 18.08 -17.45 15.30
CA HIS A 48 17.78 -16.19 15.96
C HIS A 48 18.39 -14.97 15.25
N TYR A 49 19.60 -15.09 14.71
CA TYR A 49 20.21 -14.07 13.85
C TYR A 49 19.43 -13.94 12.55
N ARG A 50 19.15 -15.07 11.88
CA ARG A 50 18.46 -15.08 10.58
C ARG A 50 17.06 -14.49 10.67
N ILE A 51 16.29 -14.79 11.73
CA ILE A 51 14.99 -14.17 12.00
C ILE A 51 15.18 -12.65 12.02
N ARG A 52 16.04 -12.11 12.88
CA ARG A 52 16.26 -10.66 13.01
C ARG A 52 16.74 -10.00 11.72
N LYS A 53 17.55 -10.71 10.93
CA LYS A 53 17.97 -10.28 9.60
C LYS A 53 16.78 -10.15 8.65
N TYR A 54 15.86 -11.12 8.64
CA TYR A 54 14.59 -11.00 7.92
C TYR A 54 13.76 -9.81 8.42
N ARG A 55 13.57 -9.69 9.74
CA ARG A 55 12.78 -8.60 10.36
C ARG A 55 13.27 -7.24 9.88
N ILE A 56 14.57 -6.96 10.01
CA ILE A 56 15.09 -5.63 9.70
C ILE A 56 15.15 -5.35 8.19
N ILE A 57 15.48 -6.34 7.36
CA ILE A 57 15.51 -6.16 5.90
C ILE A 57 14.10 -5.93 5.36
N LEU A 58 13.12 -6.74 5.79
CA LEU A 58 11.73 -6.55 5.40
C LEU A 58 11.20 -5.18 5.85
N LYS A 59 11.45 -4.81 7.11
CA LYS A 59 10.96 -3.54 7.65
C LYS A 59 11.45 -2.34 6.85
N LEU A 60 12.76 -2.24 6.61
CA LEU A 60 13.34 -1.15 5.82
C LEU A 60 12.92 -1.20 4.35
N SER A 61 12.72 -2.39 3.79
CA SER A 61 12.19 -2.55 2.42
C SER A 61 10.74 -2.06 2.29
N PHE A 62 9.89 -2.35 3.27
CA PHE A 62 8.50 -1.86 3.31
C PHE A 62 8.42 -0.34 3.49
N GLU A 63 9.41 0.27 4.16
CA GLU A 63 9.54 1.73 4.28
C GLU A 63 10.09 2.39 3.00
N GLY A 64 10.37 1.60 1.96
CA GLY A 64 10.75 2.09 0.64
C GLY A 64 12.25 2.36 0.47
N ASP A 65 13.10 1.88 1.38
CA ASP A 65 14.54 2.01 1.24
C ASP A 65 15.05 1.16 0.06
N LYS A 66 15.65 1.82 -0.93
CA LYS A 66 16.10 1.20 -2.18
C LYS A 66 17.24 0.19 -1.98
N ASP A 67 18.16 0.46 -1.06
CA ASP A 67 19.28 -0.44 -0.79
C ASP A 67 18.77 -1.71 -0.11
N PHE A 68 17.82 -1.57 0.81
CA PHE A 68 17.20 -2.71 1.48
C PHE A 68 16.27 -3.51 0.56
N LEU A 69 15.59 -2.85 -0.38
CA LEU A 69 14.84 -3.55 -1.43
C LEU A 69 15.77 -4.44 -2.27
N GLU A 70 16.94 -3.94 -2.65
CA GLU A 70 17.90 -4.74 -3.41
C GLU A 70 18.51 -5.88 -2.57
N LYS A 71 18.82 -5.61 -1.29
CA LYS A 71 19.22 -6.66 -0.34
C LYS A 71 18.14 -7.73 -0.21
N LEU A 72 16.87 -7.35 -0.11
CA LEU A 72 15.75 -8.27 0.02
C LEU A 72 15.64 -9.18 -1.20
N LYS A 73 15.72 -8.64 -2.43
CA LYS A 73 15.68 -9.45 -3.66
C LYS A 73 16.74 -10.55 -3.68
N ASN A 74 17.94 -10.24 -3.24
CA ASN A 74 19.04 -11.22 -3.19
C ASN A 74 18.83 -12.24 -2.06
N PHE A 75 18.32 -11.79 -0.91
CA PHE A 75 18.20 -12.58 0.31
C PHE A 75 17.06 -13.62 0.31
N ILE A 76 15.97 -13.36 -0.42
CA ILE A 76 14.76 -14.20 -0.38
C ILE A 76 14.79 -15.43 -1.31
N ASN A 77 15.90 -15.67 -2.02
CA ASN A 77 16.02 -16.79 -2.97
C ASN A 77 16.58 -18.08 -2.36
N GLU A 78 17.05 -18.03 -1.12
CA GLU A 78 17.61 -19.18 -0.43
C GLU A 78 16.52 -20.15 0.04
N ASP A 79 16.85 -21.45 0.09
CA ASP A 79 16.03 -22.42 0.81
C ASP A 79 16.16 -22.18 2.32
N VAL A 80 15.03 -22.17 3.02
CA VAL A 80 14.96 -21.75 4.43
C VAL A 80 14.20 -22.73 5.30
N GLY A 81 14.62 -22.82 6.56
CA GLY A 81 13.91 -23.58 7.58
C GLY A 81 12.46 -23.11 7.80
N LYS A 82 11.64 -23.97 8.41
CA LYS A 82 10.21 -23.75 8.64
C LYS A 82 9.95 -22.44 9.42
N GLU A 83 10.85 -22.07 10.31
CA GLU A 83 10.80 -20.87 11.16
C GLU A 83 10.91 -19.57 10.35
N LEU A 84 11.59 -19.59 9.21
CA LEU A 84 11.85 -18.43 8.35
C LEU A 84 10.91 -18.38 7.15
N ARG A 85 10.21 -19.48 6.87
CA ARG A 85 9.34 -19.64 5.70
C ARG A 85 8.33 -18.50 5.55
N GLY A 86 7.67 -18.09 6.64
CA GLY A 86 6.72 -16.98 6.65
C GLY A 86 7.35 -15.68 6.17
N TYR A 87 8.51 -15.31 6.73
CA TYR A 87 9.25 -14.10 6.34
C TYR A 87 9.75 -14.17 4.89
N ASN A 88 10.28 -15.32 4.47
CA ASN A 88 10.80 -15.50 3.12
C ASN A 88 9.70 -15.35 2.05
N PHE A 89 8.57 -16.05 2.22
CA PHE A 89 7.45 -15.92 1.27
C PHE A 89 6.80 -14.53 1.32
N LEU A 90 6.79 -13.87 2.48
CA LEU A 90 6.29 -12.50 2.57
C LEU A 90 7.19 -11.54 1.76
N GLY A 91 8.51 -11.68 1.88
CA GLY A 91 9.45 -10.91 1.07
C GLY A 91 9.30 -11.17 -0.43
N ARG A 92 9.12 -12.43 -0.83
CA ARG A 92 8.84 -12.81 -2.23
C ARG A 92 7.54 -12.21 -2.74
N GLY A 93 6.47 -12.32 -1.96
CA GLY A 93 5.18 -11.70 -2.27
C GLY A 93 5.31 -10.19 -2.42
N PHE A 94 6.04 -9.52 -1.53
CA PHE A 94 6.27 -8.09 -1.62
C PHE A 94 7.07 -7.68 -2.87
N ILE A 95 8.17 -8.38 -3.18
CA ILE A 95 8.95 -8.10 -4.41
C ILE A 95 8.11 -8.34 -5.67
N SER A 96 7.30 -9.41 -5.70
CA SER A 96 6.36 -9.68 -6.79
C SER A 96 5.32 -8.56 -6.92
N TYR A 97 4.77 -8.09 -5.80
CA TYR A 97 3.78 -7.02 -5.76
C TYR A 97 4.30 -5.70 -6.33
N ILE A 98 5.48 -5.23 -5.89
CA ILE A 98 6.04 -3.96 -6.37
C ILE A 98 6.41 -4.02 -7.87
N GLY A 99 6.69 -5.22 -8.39
CA GLY A 99 6.97 -5.45 -9.80
C GLY A 99 5.73 -5.65 -10.67
N ALA A 100 4.54 -5.80 -10.07
CA ALA A 100 3.33 -6.22 -10.77
C ALA A 100 2.75 -5.12 -11.65
N LYS A 101 2.58 -5.42 -12.95
CA LYS A 101 2.04 -4.50 -13.96
C LYS A 101 0.74 -5.01 -14.59
N SER A 102 0.44 -6.29 -14.42
CA SER A 102 -0.71 -6.95 -15.00
C SER A 102 -1.48 -7.75 -13.96
N LYS A 103 -2.72 -8.13 -14.27
CA LYS A 103 -3.50 -9.04 -13.42
C LYS A 103 -2.78 -10.36 -13.15
N ALA A 104 -2.07 -10.90 -14.15
CA ALA A 104 -1.31 -12.13 -13.99
C ALA A 104 -0.20 -11.98 -12.93
N ASP A 105 0.47 -10.84 -12.90
CA ASP A 105 1.51 -10.57 -11.89
C ASP A 105 0.92 -10.47 -10.47
N TYR A 106 -0.27 -9.89 -10.34
CA TYR A 106 -0.99 -9.85 -9.06
C TYR A 106 -1.49 -11.25 -8.64
N SER A 107 -1.91 -12.10 -9.58
CA SER A 107 -2.20 -13.51 -9.27
C SER A 107 -0.96 -14.25 -8.77
N ASN A 108 0.19 -14.10 -9.43
CA ASN A 108 1.46 -14.68 -8.97
C ASN A 108 1.85 -14.19 -7.57
N THR A 109 1.59 -12.91 -7.29
CA THR A 109 1.78 -12.32 -5.96
C THR A 109 0.93 -13.04 -4.91
N LEU A 110 -0.34 -13.31 -5.21
CA LEU A 110 -1.24 -14.03 -4.31
C LEU A 110 -0.78 -15.47 -4.06
N ASP A 111 -0.31 -16.19 -5.09
CA ASP A 111 0.23 -17.55 -4.94
C ASP A 111 1.43 -17.63 -3.99
N LEU A 112 2.26 -16.57 -3.97
CA LEU A 112 3.36 -16.43 -3.03
C LEU A 112 2.85 -16.13 -1.61
N LEU A 113 1.87 -15.24 -1.48
CA LEU A 113 1.29 -14.86 -0.19
C LEU A 113 0.50 -16.01 0.46
N GLU A 114 -0.11 -16.91 -0.31
CA GLU A 114 -0.74 -18.12 0.23
C GLU A 114 0.22 -19.06 0.96
N LYS A 115 1.52 -18.98 0.62
CA LYS A 115 2.59 -19.79 1.22
C LYS A 115 3.15 -19.17 2.50
N VAL A 116 2.71 -17.96 2.88
CA VAL A 116 3.11 -17.27 4.11
C VAL A 116 2.42 -17.92 5.32
N LYS A 117 3.07 -18.96 5.87
CA LYS A 117 2.57 -19.71 7.03
C LYS A 117 3.73 -20.02 8.01
N PRO A 118 3.68 -19.57 9.28
CA PRO A 118 2.74 -18.58 9.82
C PRO A 118 2.99 -17.18 9.24
N VAL A 119 1.98 -16.31 9.31
CA VAL A 119 2.16 -14.88 9.02
C VAL A 119 2.98 -14.27 10.16
N PRO A 120 4.14 -13.63 9.89
CA PRO A 120 4.88 -12.92 10.92
C PRO A 120 4.03 -11.82 11.53
N LYS A 121 3.77 -11.90 12.85
CA LYS A 121 2.82 -11.01 13.55
C LYS A 121 3.10 -9.52 13.36
N GLU A 122 4.36 -9.13 13.38
CA GLU A 122 4.78 -7.73 13.20
C GLU A 122 4.62 -7.19 11.77
N PHE A 123 4.39 -8.07 10.79
CA PHE A 123 4.14 -7.72 9.39
C PHE A 123 2.72 -8.09 8.94
N GLU A 124 1.83 -8.38 9.89
CA GLU A 124 0.46 -8.79 9.61
C GLU A 124 -0.31 -7.69 8.84
N ASN A 125 -0.07 -6.41 9.16
CA ASN A 125 -0.59 -5.25 8.43
C ASN A 125 -0.17 -5.28 6.95
N TYR A 126 1.14 -5.39 6.66
CA TYR A 126 1.68 -5.39 5.29
C TYR A 126 1.20 -6.61 4.50
N PHE A 127 1.14 -7.78 5.15
CA PHE A 127 0.63 -9.00 4.53
C PHE A 127 -0.80 -8.81 4.02
N TYR A 128 -1.71 -8.35 4.88
CA TYR A 128 -3.11 -8.13 4.47
C TYR A 128 -3.26 -6.97 3.49
N LEU A 129 -2.48 -5.91 3.63
CA LEU A 129 -2.50 -4.77 2.71
C LEU A 129 -2.13 -5.22 1.30
N ILE A 130 -0.99 -5.90 1.13
CA ILE A 130 -0.50 -6.37 -0.17
C ILE A 130 -1.49 -7.39 -0.77
N ARG A 131 -1.98 -8.34 0.04
CA ARG A 131 -2.96 -9.33 -0.42
C ARG A 131 -4.26 -8.67 -0.87
N GLY A 132 -4.76 -7.71 -0.08
CA GLY A 132 -5.98 -6.97 -0.36
C GLY A 132 -5.88 -6.12 -1.63
N ILE A 133 -4.79 -5.37 -1.81
CA ILE A 133 -4.56 -4.60 -3.05
C ILE A 133 -4.42 -5.53 -4.25
N SER A 134 -3.70 -6.65 -4.10
CA SER A 134 -3.54 -7.64 -5.19
C SER A 134 -4.89 -8.24 -5.60
N LYS A 135 -5.76 -8.56 -4.64
CA LYS A 135 -7.14 -9.00 -4.89
C LYS A 135 -7.97 -7.92 -5.60
N TYR A 136 -7.86 -6.67 -5.19
CA TYR A 136 -8.52 -5.55 -5.87
C TYR A 136 -8.09 -5.48 -7.34
N LYS A 137 -6.78 -5.61 -7.62
CA LYS A 137 -6.23 -5.55 -8.99
C LYS A 137 -6.71 -6.70 -9.87
N ILE A 138 -6.95 -7.89 -9.32
CA ILE A 138 -7.55 -9.02 -10.06
C ILE A 138 -9.09 -8.96 -10.11
N LYS A 139 -9.71 -7.93 -9.52
CA LYS A 139 -11.16 -7.71 -9.40
C LYS A 139 -11.89 -8.61 -8.39
N ASP A 140 -11.16 -9.26 -7.49
CA ASP A 140 -11.76 -9.87 -6.30
C ASP A 140 -12.03 -8.79 -5.25
N TYR A 141 -13.08 -7.99 -5.48
CA TYR A 141 -13.41 -6.86 -4.61
C TYR A 141 -13.86 -7.30 -3.22
N THR A 142 -14.57 -8.43 -3.10
CA THR A 142 -15.03 -8.94 -1.80
C THR A 142 -13.87 -9.43 -0.96
N GLY A 143 -12.95 -10.21 -1.54
CA GLY A 143 -11.75 -10.64 -0.85
C GLY A 143 -10.79 -9.48 -0.55
N ALA A 144 -10.73 -8.48 -1.42
CA ALA A 144 -9.97 -7.25 -1.17
C ALA A 144 -10.50 -6.51 0.06
N ILE A 145 -11.82 -6.29 0.14
CA ILE A 145 -12.44 -5.62 1.30
C ILE A 145 -12.12 -6.37 2.59
N ALA A 146 -12.24 -7.71 2.61
CA ALA A 146 -11.96 -8.51 3.80
C ALA A 146 -10.52 -8.33 4.30
N ASP A 147 -9.53 -8.41 3.39
CA ASP A 147 -8.12 -8.25 3.74
C ASP A 147 -7.78 -6.82 4.13
N LEU A 148 -8.26 -5.83 3.38
CA LEU A 148 -8.03 -4.42 3.67
C LEU A 148 -8.69 -4.01 4.98
N SER A 149 -9.89 -4.52 5.30
CA SER A 149 -10.52 -4.30 6.60
C SER A 149 -9.67 -4.85 7.75
N LYS A 150 -9.03 -6.01 7.54
CA LYS A 150 -8.11 -6.58 8.52
C LYS A 150 -6.83 -5.74 8.65
N ALA A 151 -6.23 -5.29 7.55
CA ALA A 151 -5.10 -4.37 7.57
C ALA A 151 -5.44 -3.07 8.32
N TYR A 152 -6.59 -2.46 8.02
CA TYR A 152 -7.06 -1.22 8.65
C TYR A 152 -7.29 -1.37 10.16
N SER A 153 -7.72 -2.56 10.61
CA SER A 153 -7.92 -2.85 12.04
C SER A 153 -6.61 -2.92 12.82
N ILE A 154 -5.49 -3.20 12.14
CA ILE A 154 -4.14 -3.26 12.73
C ILE A 154 -3.51 -1.87 12.68
N GLU A 155 -3.55 -1.22 11.51
CA GLU A 155 -2.98 0.09 11.28
C GLU A 155 -3.94 0.94 10.44
N ARG A 156 -4.33 2.10 10.96
CA ARG A 156 -5.23 3.02 10.25
C ARG A 156 -4.45 3.79 9.21
N SER A 157 -4.73 3.54 7.94
CA SER A 157 -4.02 4.18 6.83
C SER A 157 -4.99 4.63 5.72
N PRO A 158 -4.72 5.77 5.05
CA PRO A 158 -5.60 6.33 4.02
C PRO A 158 -5.63 5.50 2.74
N ASP A 159 -4.53 4.84 2.38
CA ASP A 159 -4.46 3.90 1.25
C ASP A 159 -5.40 2.71 1.45
N THR A 160 -5.48 2.15 2.65
CA THR A 160 -6.39 1.03 2.95
C THR A 160 -7.85 1.46 2.78
N LEU A 161 -8.24 2.61 3.32
CA LEU A 161 -9.59 3.16 3.14
C LEU A 161 -9.90 3.44 1.67
N TYR A 162 -8.93 4.00 0.94
CA TYR A 162 -9.06 4.28 -0.48
C TYR A 162 -9.36 3.00 -1.27
N PHE A 163 -8.57 1.93 -1.08
CA PHE A 163 -8.80 0.67 -1.79
C PHE A 163 -10.09 -0.05 -1.37
N ILE A 164 -10.54 0.09 -0.11
CA ILE A 164 -11.88 -0.39 0.29
C ILE A 164 -12.97 0.39 -0.44
N GLY A 165 -12.89 1.73 -0.45
CA GLY A 165 -13.82 2.59 -1.16
C GLY A 165 -13.87 2.26 -2.66
N MET A 166 -12.71 2.10 -3.29
CA MET A 166 -12.60 1.67 -4.69
C MET A 166 -13.23 0.28 -4.91
N SER A 167 -13.06 -0.65 -3.98
CA SER A 167 -13.66 -1.99 -4.09
C SER A 167 -15.19 -1.92 -4.07
N TYR A 168 -15.77 -1.12 -3.17
CA TYR A 168 -17.22 -0.87 -3.16
C TYR A 168 -17.71 -0.15 -4.42
N PHE A 169 -16.96 0.85 -4.88
CA PHE A 169 -17.27 1.60 -6.10
C PHE A 169 -17.37 0.67 -7.31
N ASN A 170 -16.38 -0.21 -7.50
CA ASN A 170 -16.38 -1.18 -8.59
C ASN A 170 -17.46 -2.27 -8.45
N GLN A 171 -18.03 -2.46 -7.26
CA GLN A 171 -19.21 -3.31 -7.04
C GLN A 171 -20.54 -2.57 -7.30
N GLY A 172 -20.52 -1.29 -7.69
CA GLY A 172 -21.71 -0.43 -7.83
C GLY A 172 -22.30 0.02 -6.49
N ARG A 173 -21.61 -0.24 -5.38
CA ARG A 173 -22.04 0.10 -4.02
C ARG A 173 -21.59 1.52 -3.66
N LEU A 174 -22.16 2.47 -4.38
CA LEU A 174 -21.69 3.87 -4.40
C LEU A 174 -21.82 4.57 -3.04
N GLN A 175 -22.85 4.24 -2.25
CA GLN A 175 -23.04 4.85 -0.94
C GLN A 175 -21.95 4.39 0.04
N GLU A 176 -21.66 3.10 0.08
CA GLU A 176 -20.58 2.56 0.90
C GLU A 176 -19.23 3.09 0.43
N ALA A 177 -18.99 3.13 -0.88
CA ALA A 177 -17.77 3.71 -1.45
C ALA A 177 -17.55 5.14 -0.94
N ARG A 178 -18.58 6.00 -1.03
CA ARG A 178 -18.53 7.39 -0.54
C ARG A 178 -18.17 7.45 0.94
N LEU A 179 -18.83 6.66 1.79
CA LEU A 179 -18.56 6.63 3.23
C LEU A 179 -17.10 6.27 3.55
N TYR A 180 -16.48 5.36 2.78
CA TYR A 180 -15.08 5.01 2.97
C TYR A 180 -14.12 6.09 2.46
N PHE A 181 -14.45 6.78 1.37
CA PHE A 181 -13.67 7.95 0.93
C PHE A 181 -13.77 9.11 1.94
N GLU A 182 -14.95 9.38 2.50
CA GLU A 182 -15.15 10.44 3.51
C GLU A 182 -14.37 10.17 4.80
N LYS A 183 -14.16 8.91 5.17
CA LYS A 183 -13.32 8.56 6.32
C LYS A 183 -11.86 9.02 6.16
N ILE A 184 -11.36 9.15 4.94
CA ILE A 184 -9.99 9.61 4.67
C ILE A 184 -9.78 11.02 5.24
N PHE A 185 -10.80 11.89 5.15
CA PHE A 185 -10.75 13.27 5.64
C PHE A 185 -10.43 13.39 7.14
N ASN A 186 -10.70 12.33 7.91
CA ASN A 186 -10.54 12.33 9.36
C ASN A 186 -9.23 11.68 9.84
N ILE A 187 -8.47 11.06 8.95
CA ILE A 187 -7.28 10.28 9.35
C ILE A 187 -5.97 10.75 8.74
N THR A 188 -6.01 11.70 7.80
CA THR A 188 -4.81 12.23 7.16
C THR A 188 -4.93 13.71 6.83
N LEU A 189 -3.78 14.39 6.84
CA LEU A 189 -3.59 15.74 6.27
C LEU A 189 -2.78 15.67 4.95
N ASP A 190 -2.56 14.47 4.44
CA ASP A 190 -1.89 14.24 3.17
C ASP A 190 -2.78 14.71 2.01
N ASN A 191 -2.37 15.81 1.36
CA ASN A 191 -3.10 16.42 0.27
C ASN A 191 -3.30 15.47 -0.93
N PHE A 192 -2.39 14.53 -1.17
CA PHE A 192 -2.52 13.57 -2.26
C PHE A 192 -3.68 12.60 -2.01
N PHE A 193 -3.75 11.96 -0.84
CA PHE A 193 -4.86 11.07 -0.50
C PHE A 193 -6.20 11.82 -0.35
N LEU A 194 -6.18 13.04 0.21
CA LEU A 194 -7.37 13.88 0.24
C LEU A 194 -7.88 14.19 -1.16
N SER A 195 -6.99 14.53 -2.10
CA SER A 195 -7.36 14.79 -3.50
C SER A 195 -7.99 13.58 -4.17
N LEU A 196 -7.44 12.38 -3.95
CA LEU A 196 -7.96 11.13 -4.49
C LEU A 196 -9.36 10.84 -3.93
N ALA A 197 -9.57 11.03 -2.62
CA ALA A 197 -10.86 10.86 -1.99
C ALA A 197 -11.91 11.83 -2.57
N TYR A 198 -11.58 13.12 -2.67
CA TYR A 198 -12.46 14.11 -3.30
C TYR A 198 -12.79 13.74 -4.74
N PHE A 199 -11.80 13.33 -5.52
CA PHE A 199 -11.99 12.91 -6.90
C PHE A 199 -12.96 11.74 -7.02
N GLN A 200 -12.78 10.68 -6.22
CA GLN A 200 -13.67 9.51 -6.28
C GLN A 200 -15.10 9.82 -5.82
N ILE A 201 -15.28 10.73 -4.86
CA ILE A 201 -16.62 11.21 -4.50
C ILE A 201 -17.23 12.02 -5.65
N GLY A 202 -16.42 12.80 -6.37
CA GLY A 202 -16.83 13.47 -7.61
C GLY A 202 -17.31 12.48 -8.68
N GLU A 203 -16.60 11.37 -8.88
CA GLU A 203 -17.01 10.29 -9.80
C GLU A 203 -18.34 9.67 -9.39
N ILE A 204 -18.56 9.45 -8.09
CA ILE A 204 -19.85 8.96 -7.57
C ILE A 204 -20.99 9.92 -7.92
N TYR A 205 -20.82 11.22 -7.68
CA TYR A 205 -21.85 12.21 -8.04
C TYR A 205 -22.04 12.33 -9.55
N TYR A 206 -20.97 12.18 -10.33
CA TYR A 206 -21.05 12.17 -11.79
C TYR A 206 -21.87 10.98 -12.31
N GLU A 207 -21.67 9.78 -11.75
CA GLU A 207 -22.48 8.59 -12.09
C GLU A 207 -23.95 8.76 -11.71
N GLN A 208 -24.22 9.47 -10.62
CA GLN A 208 -25.56 9.87 -10.18
C GLN A 208 -26.15 11.02 -11.01
N GLN A 209 -25.41 11.55 -11.98
CA GLN A 209 -25.77 12.70 -12.82
C GLN A 209 -25.95 14.02 -12.04
N ASP A 210 -25.50 14.08 -10.79
CA ASP A 210 -25.40 15.32 -10.01
C ASP A 210 -24.09 16.03 -10.40
N TYR A 211 -24.07 16.58 -11.61
CA TYR A 211 -22.89 17.21 -12.18
C TYR A 211 -22.44 18.44 -11.40
N GLN A 212 -23.36 19.12 -10.69
CA GLN A 212 -23.02 20.28 -9.87
C GLN A 212 -22.17 19.87 -8.67
N LYS A 213 -22.54 18.81 -7.95
CA LYS A 213 -21.69 18.27 -6.88
C LYS A 213 -20.41 17.65 -7.42
N ALA A 214 -20.47 16.97 -8.57
CA ALA A 214 -19.25 16.45 -9.20
C ALA A 214 -18.23 17.59 -9.44
N ILE A 215 -18.67 18.74 -9.96
CA ILE A 215 -17.84 19.94 -10.14
C ILE A 215 -17.22 20.41 -8.81
N GLU A 216 -18.01 20.50 -7.74
CA GLU A 216 -17.52 20.90 -6.41
C GLU A 216 -16.40 19.98 -5.93
N TYR A 217 -16.62 18.67 -5.98
CA TYR A 217 -15.67 17.68 -5.49
C TYR A 217 -14.41 17.56 -6.36
N TYR A 218 -14.54 17.66 -7.69
CA TYR A 218 -13.36 17.75 -8.56
C TYR A 218 -12.57 19.03 -8.33
N SER A 219 -13.24 20.15 -8.03
CA SER A 219 -12.54 21.40 -7.70
C SER A 219 -11.72 21.26 -6.42
N LYS A 220 -12.31 20.65 -5.37
CA LYS A 220 -11.58 20.29 -4.13
C LYS A 220 -10.39 19.36 -4.39
N ALA A 221 -10.53 18.39 -5.30
CA ALA A 221 -9.41 17.54 -5.69
C ALA A 221 -8.25 18.34 -6.31
N ILE A 222 -8.55 19.28 -7.21
CA ILE A 222 -7.55 20.17 -7.85
C ILE A 222 -6.90 21.11 -6.83
N GLU A 223 -7.68 21.66 -5.89
CA GLU A 223 -7.18 22.54 -4.83
C GLU A 223 -6.16 21.84 -3.93
N ASN A 224 -6.37 20.55 -3.64
CA ASN A 224 -5.47 19.75 -2.82
C ASN A 224 -4.26 19.25 -3.62
N TYR A 225 -4.47 18.77 -4.86
CA TYR A 225 -3.40 18.24 -5.69
C TYR A 225 -3.68 18.47 -7.19
N SER A 226 -3.06 19.51 -7.75
CA SER A 226 -3.33 19.97 -9.12
C SER A 226 -2.53 19.25 -10.22
N GLU A 227 -1.59 18.37 -9.86
CA GLU A 227 -0.68 17.69 -10.80
C GLU A 227 -1.32 16.48 -11.50
N ILE A 228 -2.59 16.17 -11.23
CA ILE A 228 -3.32 15.09 -11.90
C ILE A 228 -4.22 15.69 -13.00
N PRO A 229 -3.89 15.52 -14.29
CA PRO A 229 -4.64 16.13 -15.40
C PRO A 229 -6.09 15.62 -15.48
N GLU A 230 -6.32 14.38 -15.03
CA GLU A 230 -7.65 13.76 -15.00
C GLU A 230 -8.65 14.55 -14.15
N TYR A 231 -8.21 15.20 -13.07
CA TYR A 231 -9.12 15.99 -12.22
C TYR A 231 -9.71 17.18 -12.99
N SER A 232 -8.87 17.92 -13.71
CA SER A 232 -9.31 19.04 -14.56
C SER A 232 -10.17 18.55 -15.73
N PHE A 233 -9.85 17.39 -16.29
CA PHE A 233 -10.64 16.79 -17.36
C PHE A 233 -12.05 16.37 -16.90
N LYS A 234 -12.18 15.69 -15.76
CA LYS A 234 -13.50 15.28 -15.22
C LYS A 234 -14.34 16.48 -14.79
N LEU A 235 -13.71 17.53 -14.24
CA LEU A 235 -14.34 18.81 -14.00
C LEU A 235 -14.90 19.43 -15.29
N ALA A 236 -14.08 19.50 -16.34
CA ALA A 236 -14.50 20.02 -17.64
C ALA A 236 -15.66 19.23 -18.25
N LYS A 237 -15.60 17.90 -18.17
CA LYS A 237 -16.67 17.01 -18.64
C LYS A 237 -17.98 17.28 -17.89
N SER A 238 -17.91 17.54 -16.58
CA SER A 238 -19.09 17.86 -15.76
C SER A 238 -19.67 19.22 -16.12
N LEU A 239 -18.83 20.23 -16.32
CA LEU A 239 -19.23 21.57 -16.79
C LEU A 239 -19.93 21.51 -18.15
N GLN A 240 -19.41 20.69 -19.07
CA GLN A 240 -20.03 20.48 -20.38
C GLN A 240 -21.43 19.86 -20.27
N ARG A 241 -21.63 18.90 -19.35
CA ARG A 241 -22.96 18.30 -19.12
C ARG A 241 -24.00 19.30 -18.61
N LEU A 242 -23.56 20.39 -18.00
CA LEU A 242 -24.40 21.51 -17.56
C LEU A 242 -24.49 22.65 -18.60
N GLY A 243 -23.82 22.54 -19.75
CA GLY A 243 -23.83 23.55 -20.81
C GLY A 243 -22.81 24.69 -20.63
N TYR A 244 -21.91 24.62 -19.65
CA TYR A 244 -20.89 25.64 -19.40
C TYR A 244 -19.65 25.46 -20.30
N SER A 245 -19.83 25.57 -21.61
CA SER A 245 -18.82 25.22 -22.62
C SER A 245 -17.52 26.02 -22.52
N GLU A 246 -17.59 27.33 -22.26
CA GLU A 246 -16.38 28.18 -22.12
C GLU A 246 -15.52 27.77 -20.92
N MET A 247 -16.17 27.49 -19.78
CA MET A 247 -15.49 27.01 -18.58
C MET A 247 -14.90 25.63 -18.80
N ALA A 248 -15.63 24.72 -19.46
CA ALA A 248 -15.13 23.40 -19.80
C ALA A 248 -13.84 23.48 -20.63
N LEU A 249 -13.81 24.33 -21.66
CA LEU A 249 -12.63 24.54 -22.50
C LEU A 249 -11.42 25.06 -21.71
N LYS A 250 -11.64 25.95 -20.74
CA LYS A 250 -10.58 26.42 -19.82
C LYS A 250 -9.96 25.27 -19.03
N TYR A 251 -10.77 24.36 -18.49
CA TYR A 251 -10.26 23.24 -17.70
C TYR A 251 -9.66 22.11 -18.56
N LEU A 252 -10.13 21.91 -19.80
CA LEU A 252 -9.45 21.03 -20.77
C LEU A 252 -8.04 21.53 -21.09
N LYS A 253 -7.89 22.84 -21.35
CA LYS A 253 -6.55 23.45 -21.53
C LYS A 253 -5.68 23.32 -20.29
N THR A 254 -6.28 23.36 -19.09
CA THR A 254 -5.55 23.14 -17.84
C THR A 254 -5.02 21.71 -17.74
N ALA A 255 -5.83 20.71 -18.08
CA ALA A 255 -5.40 19.30 -18.13
C ALA A 255 -4.21 19.12 -19.10
N LEU A 256 -4.27 19.74 -20.29
CA LEU A 256 -3.17 19.71 -21.27
C LEU A 256 -1.92 20.48 -20.84
N ARG A 257 -2.06 21.47 -19.96
CA ARG A 257 -0.90 22.17 -19.39
C ARG A 257 -0.16 21.29 -18.38
N VAL A 258 -0.90 20.50 -17.60
CA VAL A 258 -0.34 19.53 -16.65
C VAL A 258 0.31 18.37 -17.40
N ASP A 259 -0.40 17.79 -18.37
CA ASP A 259 0.15 16.78 -19.27
C ASP A 259 -0.18 17.10 -20.73
N ARG A 260 0.83 17.54 -21.48
CA ARG A 260 0.71 17.93 -22.89
C ARG A 260 0.27 16.76 -23.79
N ASN A 261 0.50 15.54 -23.36
CA ASN A 261 0.18 14.31 -24.09
C ASN A 261 -1.11 13.64 -23.59
N TYR A 262 -1.93 14.34 -22.78
CA TYR A 262 -3.18 13.80 -22.27
C TYR A 262 -4.21 13.63 -23.41
N ALA A 263 -4.11 12.50 -24.11
CA ALA A 263 -4.82 12.21 -25.36
C ALA A 263 -6.33 12.37 -25.25
N THR A 264 -6.90 12.07 -24.08
CA THR A 264 -8.33 12.20 -23.82
C THR A 264 -8.79 13.66 -23.89
N ALA A 265 -8.03 14.63 -23.37
CA ALA A 265 -8.41 16.04 -23.50
C ALA A 265 -8.31 16.53 -24.95
N TRP A 266 -7.31 16.09 -25.71
CA TRP A 266 -7.20 16.41 -27.14
C TRP A 266 -8.39 15.91 -27.95
N PHE A 267 -8.82 14.67 -27.72
CA PHE A 267 -10.00 14.11 -28.38
C PHE A 267 -11.26 14.96 -28.12
N TYR A 268 -11.47 15.38 -26.87
CA TYR A 268 -12.64 16.18 -26.50
C TYR A 268 -12.61 17.62 -27.03
N LEU A 269 -11.43 18.21 -27.25
CA LEU A 269 -11.27 19.53 -27.87
C LEU A 269 -11.49 19.52 -29.39
N ASN A 270 -11.35 18.36 -30.05
CA ASN A 270 -11.41 18.25 -31.51
C ASN A 270 -12.80 17.80 -32.02
N ILE A 271 -13.73 17.45 -31.14
CA ILE A 271 -15.06 16.89 -31.48
C ILE A 271 -16.22 17.80 -31.06
N ASN A 272 -15.96 18.80 -30.22
CA ASN A 272 -16.93 19.85 -29.83
C ASN A 272 -16.48 21.20 -30.35
#